data_AF-A0A379Y8P7-F1
#
_entry.id   AF-A0A379Y8P7-F1
#
_cell.length_a   1.000
_cell.length_b   1.000
_cell.length_c   1.000
_cell.angle_alpha   90.00
_cell.angle_beta   90.00
_cell.angle_gamma   90.00
#
_symmetry.space_group_name_H-M   'P 1'
#
loop_
_entity.id
_entity.type
_entity.pdbx_description
1 polymer ?
#
loop_
_entity_poly.entity_id
_entity_poly.type
_entity_poly.pdbx_seq_one_letter_code
_entity_poly.pdbx_strand_id
1 'polypeptide(L)'
;MIFTTAAVVIVSEPDRELAITLDALDITAPYTPGALRGGSHVHVFSPDGSRLSFTYNDHVMHERDPARDLRNVGVAVPLHGVNPPKQHPREYDGSHYCVLVSETVPQPRPGSDQINRAYEEGWIGREGYRKADGSRQRWALAFIGDTLSAAGEKLSEVFIVDLPENDVDYARAGALPLQGTESELPAPPLGVRQRRVTFTGDRRFPGVAGAPRHWLRSSPDGSQIAFLMKDDGGGGAAGGRCRLMVASRAR
;
A
#
# COMPACT_ATOMS: atom_id res chain seq x y z
N MET A 1 18.33 -1.61 7.89
CA MET A 1 17.58 -2.77 7.35
C MET A 1 18.38 -3.27 6.17
N ILE A 2 18.59 -4.57 6.07
CA ILE A 2 19.31 -5.19 4.96
C ILE A 2 18.43 -5.04 3.71
N PHE A 3 18.83 -4.22 2.75
CA PHE A 3 18.18 -4.07 1.44
C PHE A 3 18.52 -5.29 0.56
N THR A 4 18.15 -6.50 0.99
CA THR A 4 18.17 -7.65 0.09
C THR A 4 16.94 -7.55 -0.79
N THR A 5 17.16 -7.44 -2.09
CA THR A 5 16.13 -7.64 -3.11
C THR A 5 15.79 -9.12 -3.10
N ALA A 6 14.84 -9.50 -2.24
CA ALA A 6 14.33 -10.86 -2.20
C ALA A 6 13.17 -10.93 -3.20
N ALA A 7 13.27 -11.84 -4.16
CA ALA A 7 12.14 -12.20 -5.00
C ALA A 7 11.06 -12.85 -4.13
N VAL A 8 9.80 -12.51 -4.39
CA VAL A 8 8.67 -13.14 -3.71
C VAL A 8 8.26 -14.36 -4.49
N VAL A 9 7.99 -15.47 -3.81
CA VAL A 9 7.51 -16.70 -4.45
C VAL A 9 6.16 -17.10 -3.88
N ILE A 10 5.25 -17.55 -4.75
CA ILE A 10 4.04 -18.26 -4.34
C ILE A 10 4.30 -19.76 -4.47
N VAL A 11 3.78 -20.52 -3.50
CA VAL A 11 3.69 -21.97 -3.54
C VAL A 11 2.23 -22.36 -3.38
N SER A 12 1.73 -23.25 -4.24
CA SER A 12 0.37 -23.76 -4.18
C SER A 12 0.34 -25.17 -3.62
N GLU A 13 -0.72 -25.54 -2.91
CA GLU A 13 -0.97 -26.94 -2.54
C GLU A 13 -1.84 -27.63 -3.61
N PRO A 14 -1.56 -28.89 -3.96
CA PRO A 14 -0.57 -29.79 -3.35
C PRO A 14 0.86 -29.64 -3.90
N ASP A 15 1.06 -28.83 -4.95
CA ASP A 15 2.32 -28.70 -5.71
C ASP A 15 3.41 -27.88 -4.98
N ARG A 16 3.77 -28.31 -3.77
CA ARG A 16 4.73 -27.62 -2.89
C ARG A 16 6.15 -27.51 -3.46
N GLU A 17 6.46 -28.32 -4.47
CA GLU A 17 7.76 -28.33 -5.15
C GLU A 17 7.87 -27.24 -6.23
N LEU A 18 6.75 -26.62 -6.63
CA LEU A 18 6.70 -25.61 -7.67
C LEU A 18 6.57 -24.21 -7.06
N ALA A 19 7.71 -23.62 -6.69
CA ALA A 19 7.78 -22.21 -6.30
C ALA A 19 7.78 -21.32 -7.55
N ILE A 20 6.81 -20.42 -7.66
CA ILE A 20 6.69 -19.48 -8.78
C ILE A 20 7.02 -18.08 -8.29
N THR A 21 7.96 -17.40 -8.94
CA THR A 21 8.24 -15.98 -8.67
C THR A 21 6.99 -15.13 -8.95
N LEU A 22 6.57 -14.35 -7.96
CA LEU A 22 5.39 -13.50 -7.99
C LEU A 22 5.64 -12.24 -8.83
N ASP A 23 6.51 -11.37 -8.32
CA ASP A 23 6.79 -10.05 -8.86
C ASP A 23 7.94 -10.12 -9.86
N ALA A 24 7.90 -9.27 -10.90
CA ALA A 24 9.06 -9.06 -11.76
C ALA A 24 9.89 -7.92 -11.20
N LEU A 25 11.22 -7.98 -11.38
CA LEU A 25 12.12 -6.87 -11.06
C LEU A 25 12.77 -6.30 -12.32
N ASP A 26 12.65 -4.99 -12.50
CA ASP A 26 13.28 -4.20 -13.55
C ASP A 26 13.86 -2.91 -12.97
N ILE A 27 15.19 -2.81 -12.87
CA ILE A 27 15.88 -1.66 -12.26
C ILE A 27 16.68 -0.85 -13.28
N THR A 28 16.66 -1.26 -14.55
CA THR A 28 17.39 -0.61 -15.64
C THR A 28 16.41 0.05 -16.60
N ALA A 29 16.57 1.35 -16.85
CA ALA A 29 15.71 2.04 -17.81
C ALA A 29 15.93 1.52 -19.25
N PRO A 30 14.90 1.52 -20.12
CA PRO A 30 13.51 1.87 -19.84
C PRO A 30 12.79 0.79 -19.03
N TYR A 31 12.08 1.20 -17.97
CA TYR A 31 11.38 0.27 -17.07
C TYR A 31 10.15 -0.35 -17.72
N THR A 32 9.78 -1.55 -17.26
CA THR A 32 8.67 -2.35 -17.77
C THR A 32 7.40 -2.15 -16.93
N PRO A 33 6.25 -1.78 -17.51
CA PRO A 33 4.96 -1.78 -16.83
C PRO A 33 4.64 -3.14 -16.19
N GLY A 34 4.24 -3.13 -14.91
CA GLY A 34 3.93 -4.34 -14.15
C GLY A 34 5.13 -4.96 -13.44
N ALA A 35 6.36 -4.51 -13.73
CA ALA A 35 7.54 -4.87 -12.96
C ALA A 35 7.76 -3.88 -11.82
N LEU A 36 8.22 -4.37 -10.68
CA LEU A 36 8.73 -3.54 -9.60
C LEU A 36 10.18 -3.17 -9.88
N ARG A 37 10.61 -2.05 -9.29
CA ARG A 37 12.00 -1.57 -9.37
C ARG A 37 12.66 -1.50 -8.00
N GLY A 38 12.21 -2.37 -7.10
CA GLY A 38 12.57 -2.39 -5.69
C GLY A 38 11.96 -3.60 -4.97
N GLY A 39 11.99 -3.60 -3.63
CA GLY A 39 11.54 -4.74 -2.83
C GLY A 39 10.08 -4.61 -2.40
N SER A 40 9.35 -5.73 -2.43
CA SER A 40 8.03 -5.87 -1.82
C SER A 40 8.12 -6.61 -0.47
N HIS A 41 7.23 -6.27 0.47
CA HIS A 41 7.25 -6.79 1.84
C HIS A 41 5.85 -6.94 2.42
N VAL A 42 5.69 -7.85 3.39
CA VAL A 42 4.46 -8.04 4.18
C VAL A 42 3.27 -8.34 3.26
N HIS A 43 3.33 -9.47 2.56
CA HIS A 43 2.30 -9.84 1.59
C HIS A 43 1.03 -10.35 2.28
N VAL A 44 -0.13 -9.91 1.80
CA VAL A 44 -1.44 -10.33 2.33
C VAL A 44 -2.36 -10.74 1.18
N PHE A 45 -2.83 -11.98 1.20
CA PHE A 45 -3.81 -12.47 0.24
C PHE A 45 -5.14 -11.73 0.36
N SER A 46 -5.76 -11.47 -0.78
CA SER A 46 -7.16 -11.08 -0.84
C SER A 46 -8.04 -12.18 -0.23
N PRO A 47 -9.27 -11.85 0.22
CA PRO A 47 -10.16 -12.82 0.84
C PRO A 47 -10.48 -14.06 -0.02
N ASP A 48 -10.40 -13.93 -1.34
CA ASP A 48 -10.60 -15.01 -2.32
C ASP A 48 -9.28 -15.65 -2.79
N GLY A 49 -8.13 -15.18 -2.30
CA GLY A 49 -6.80 -15.67 -2.66
C GLY A 49 -6.31 -15.29 -4.05
N SER A 50 -7.06 -14.51 -4.84
CA SER A 50 -6.70 -14.19 -6.23
C SER A 50 -5.67 -13.07 -6.38
N ARG A 51 -5.48 -12.24 -5.35
CA ARG A 51 -4.59 -11.07 -5.36
C ARG A 51 -3.73 -11.03 -4.10
N LEU A 52 -2.63 -10.28 -4.16
CA LEU A 52 -1.82 -9.94 -2.99
C LEU A 52 -1.71 -8.43 -2.85
N SER A 53 -1.78 -7.92 -1.62
CA SER A 53 -1.25 -6.60 -1.28
C SER A 53 0.16 -6.74 -0.73
N PHE A 54 0.94 -5.68 -0.83
CA PHE A 54 2.26 -5.59 -0.20
C PHE A 54 2.64 -4.14 0.09
N THR A 55 3.56 -3.95 1.03
CA THR A 55 4.34 -2.72 1.13
C THR A 55 5.54 -2.76 0.19
N TYR A 56 6.01 -1.59 -0.24
CA TYR A 56 7.01 -1.44 -1.28
C TYR A 56 8.03 -0.34 -0.95
N ASN A 57 9.29 -0.59 -1.25
CA ASN A 57 10.37 0.40 -1.23
C ASN A 57 11.15 0.35 -2.56
N ASP A 58 11.60 1.50 -3.04
CA ASP A 58 12.03 1.70 -4.42
C ASP A 58 13.54 1.81 -4.52
N HIS A 59 14.19 0.86 -5.20
CA HIS A 59 15.65 0.82 -5.28
C HIS A 59 16.19 1.99 -6.12
N VAL A 60 15.55 2.34 -7.22
CA VAL A 60 16.00 3.44 -8.10
C VAL A 60 15.93 4.79 -7.38
N MET A 61 14.89 5.04 -6.58
CA MET A 61 14.81 6.25 -5.76
C MET A 61 15.82 6.22 -4.63
N HIS A 62 16.01 5.05 -3.98
CA HIS A 62 16.99 4.89 -2.91
C HIS A 62 18.41 5.23 -3.36
N GLU A 63 18.84 4.71 -4.52
CA GLU A 63 20.16 4.98 -5.09
C GLU A 63 20.34 6.46 -5.47
N ARG A 64 19.25 7.15 -5.82
CA ARG A 64 19.30 8.59 -6.14
C ARG A 64 19.40 9.46 -4.89
N ASP A 65 18.56 9.19 -3.91
CA ASP A 65 18.52 9.91 -2.64
C ASP A 65 17.73 9.07 -1.63
N PRO A 66 18.33 8.65 -0.49
CA PRO A 66 17.63 7.92 0.55
C PRO A 66 16.37 8.62 1.08
N ALA A 67 16.27 9.96 0.97
CA ALA A 67 15.07 10.70 1.33
C ALA A 67 13.89 10.52 0.34
N ARG A 68 14.15 9.98 -0.85
CA ARG A 68 13.15 9.65 -1.88
C ARG A 68 12.69 8.19 -1.83
N ASP A 69 13.32 7.35 -1.02
CA ASP A 69 12.90 5.97 -0.76
C ASP A 69 11.65 5.92 0.14
N LEU A 70 10.53 6.41 -0.41
CA LEU A 70 9.25 6.49 0.28
C LEU A 70 8.55 5.14 0.21
N ARG A 71 8.06 4.67 1.35
CA ARG A 71 7.31 3.42 1.40
C ARG A 71 5.90 3.61 0.85
N ASN A 72 5.52 2.74 -0.07
CA ASN A 72 4.21 2.70 -0.69
C ASN A 72 3.51 1.37 -0.45
N VAL A 73 2.24 1.29 -0.85
CA VAL A 73 1.45 0.07 -0.92
C VAL A 73 1.21 -0.26 -2.39
N GLY A 74 1.33 -1.54 -2.74
CA GLY A 74 1.05 -2.06 -4.07
C GLY A 74 0.21 -3.34 -4.02
N VAL A 75 -0.17 -3.81 -5.20
CA VAL A 75 -0.88 -5.07 -5.39
C VAL A 75 -0.28 -5.87 -6.54
N ALA A 76 -0.33 -7.19 -6.39
CA ALA A 76 -0.07 -8.15 -7.47
C ALA A 76 -1.40 -8.72 -7.95
N VAL A 77 -1.64 -8.69 -9.26
CA VAL A 77 -2.89 -9.15 -9.88
C VAL A 77 -2.61 -10.22 -10.94
N PRO A 78 -3.52 -11.21 -11.12
CA PRO A 78 -3.32 -12.32 -12.05
C PRO A 78 -3.67 -11.92 -13.49
N LEU A 79 -3.14 -10.77 -13.95
CA LEU A 79 -3.41 -10.25 -15.28
C LEU A 79 -2.62 -11.00 -16.37
N HIS A 80 -1.29 -11.02 -16.24
CA HIS A 80 -0.36 -11.83 -17.04
C HIS A 80 1.03 -11.80 -16.39
N GLY A 81 1.91 -12.72 -16.80
CA GLY A 81 3.32 -12.67 -16.42
C GLY A 81 4.03 -11.45 -17.01
N VAL A 82 5.03 -10.93 -16.29
CA VAL A 82 5.82 -9.77 -16.68
C VAL A 82 7.27 -10.19 -16.85
N ASN A 83 7.82 -9.94 -18.05
CA ASN A 83 9.13 -10.42 -18.46
C ASN A 83 10.02 -9.25 -18.91
N PRO A 84 10.59 -8.46 -17.97
CA PRO A 84 11.40 -7.31 -18.33
C PRO A 84 12.73 -7.73 -18.98
N PRO A 85 13.31 -6.93 -19.89
CA PRO A 85 14.63 -7.19 -20.45
C PRO A 85 15.68 -7.32 -19.36
N LYS A 86 16.48 -8.40 -19.36
CA LYS A 86 17.51 -8.63 -18.34
C LYS A 86 18.79 -7.90 -18.70
N GLN A 87 18.97 -6.72 -18.11
CA GLN A 87 20.12 -5.84 -18.29
C GLN A 87 20.99 -5.78 -17.03
N HIS A 88 20.45 -6.17 -15.87
CA HIS A 88 21.15 -6.24 -14.60
C HIS A 88 20.99 -7.63 -13.94
N PRO A 89 22.04 -8.21 -13.29
CA PRO A 89 21.96 -9.54 -12.66
C PRO A 89 20.91 -9.74 -11.55
N ARG A 90 20.26 -8.66 -11.11
CA ARG A 90 19.21 -8.70 -10.07
C ARG A 90 17.81 -8.76 -10.67
N GLU A 91 17.67 -8.55 -11.98
CA GLU A 91 16.38 -8.51 -12.66
C GLU A 91 15.88 -9.93 -12.92
N TYR A 92 14.58 -10.13 -12.77
CA TYR A 92 13.92 -11.43 -12.92
C TYR A 92 12.48 -11.26 -13.41
N ASP A 93 11.92 -12.33 -13.96
CA ASP A 93 10.53 -12.39 -14.41
C ASP A 93 9.59 -12.67 -13.24
N GLY A 94 8.33 -12.26 -13.39
CA GLY A 94 7.28 -12.47 -12.42
C GLY A 94 6.02 -13.01 -13.06
N SER A 95 5.29 -13.83 -12.32
CA SER A 95 4.02 -14.41 -12.78
C SER A 95 2.85 -13.42 -12.73
N HIS A 96 2.96 -12.35 -11.94
CA HIS A 96 1.89 -11.39 -11.72
C HIS A 96 2.26 -9.99 -12.22
N TYR A 97 1.22 -9.22 -12.56
CA TYR A 97 1.36 -7.81 -12.86
C TYR A 97 1.28 -7.01 -11.55
N CYS A 98 2.35 -6.30 -11.21
CA CYS A 98 2.47 -5.56 -9.95
C CYS A 98 2.39 -4.05 -10.19
N VAL A 99 1.56 -3.35 -9.40
CA VAL A 99 1.44 -1.89 -9.45
C VAL A 99 1.36 -1.30 -8.06
N LEU A 100 1.85 -0.06 -7.89
CA LEU A 100 1.56 0.72 -6.70
C LEU A 100 0.12 1.23 -6.75
N VAL A 101 -0.50 1.36 -5.58
CA VAL A 101 -1.88 1.85 -5.42
C VAL A 101 -1.96 3.03 -4.46
N SER A 102 -0.83 3.37 -3.83
CA SER A 102 -0.65 4.61 -3.08
C SER A 102 0.26 5.58 -3.81
N GLU A 103 0.06 6.87 -3.55
CA GLU A 103 0.96 7.95 -3.95
C GLU A 103 1.56 8.58 -2.70
N THR A 104 2.87 8.84 -2.74
CA THR A 104 3.62 9.48 -1.66
C THR A 104 4.44 10.66 -2.20
N VAL A 105 4.61 11.67 -1.37
CA VAL A 105 5.46 12.83 -1.64
C VAL A 105 6.48 13.00 -0.51
N PRO A 106 7.73 13.42 -0.78
CA PRO A 106 8.74 13.52 0.27
C PRO A 106 8.38 14.49 1.40
N GLN A 107 7.71 15.58 1.05
CA GLN A 107 7.31 16.65 1.97
C GLN A 107 5.81 16.92 1.81
N PRO A 108 4.94 16.23 2.57
CA PRO A 108 3.51 16.48 2.55
C PRO A 108 3.21 17.91 2.99
N ARG A 109 2.27 18.57 2.32
CA ARG A 109 1.79 19.87 2.76
C ARG A 109 1.02 19.73 4.09
N PRO A 110 1.32 20.56 5.12
CA PRO A 110 0.55 20.61 6.36
C PRO A 110 -0.96 20.72 6.14
N GLY A 111 -1.74 19.93 6.88
CA GLY A 111 -3.21 19.90 6.80
C GLY A 111 -3.79 19.30 5.51
N SER A 112 -2.95 18.79 4.59
CA SER A 112 -3.43 18.12 3.38
C SER A 112 -3.62 16.60 3.56
N ASP A 113 -4.09 15.94 2.50
CA ASP A 113 -4.18 14.48 2.38
C ASP A 113 -2.92 13.83 1.79
N GLN A 114 -1.88 14.61 1.50
CA GLN A 114 -0.60 14.06 1.06
C GLN A 114 0.03 13.23 2.17
N ILE A 115 0.74 12.17 1.79
CA ILE A 115 1.47 11.32 2.73
C ILE A 115 2.89 11.13 2.24
N ASN A 116 3.83 10.88 3.15
CA ASN A 116 5.21 10.50 2.81
C ASN A 116 5.51 9.02 3.10
N ARG A 117 4.51 8.27 3.58
CA ARG A 117 4.63 6.85 3.88
C ARG A 117 3.26 6.18 3.88
N ALA A 118 3.13 5.02 3.26
CA ALA A 118 1.98 4.12 3.34
C ALA A 118 2.42 2.73 3.85
N TYR A 119 1.72 2.15 4.82
CA TYR A 119 2.14 0.90 5.49
C TYR A 119 1.01 0.23 6.30
N GLU A 120 1.24 -1.02 6.73
CA GLU A 120 0.28 -1.86 7.48
C GLU A 120 -1.10 -1.98 6.80
N GLU A 121 -1.09 -2.33 5.52
CA GLU A 121 -2.29 -2.46 4.71
C GLU A 121 -3.08 -3.73 5.03
N GLY A 122 -4.36 -3.71 4.65
CA GLY A 122 -5.23 -4.88 4.71
C GLY A 122 -6.43 -4.75 3.79
N TRP A 123 -6.88 -5.90 3.28
CA TRP A 123 -8.07 -5.98 2.44
C TRP A 123 -9.34 -5.61 3.20
N ILE A 124 -10.22 -4.91 2.48
CA ILE A 124 -11.49 -4.43 2.97
C ILE A 124 -12.59 -5.46 2.69
N GLY A 125 -13.22 -5.95 3.75
CA GLY A 125 -14.32 -6.91 3.67
C GLY A 125 -13.93 -8.25 3.04
N ARG A 126 -14.86 -9.21 3.04
CA ARG A 126 -14.74 -10.42 2.22
C ARG A 126 -15.16 -10.16 0.78
N GLU A 127 -16.17 -9.30 0.65
CA GLU A 127 -16.83 -8.96 -0.61
C GLU A 127 -16.68 -7.47 -0.94
N GLY A 128 -15.61 -6.83 -0.46
CA GLY A 128 -15.46 -5.39 -0.52
C GLY A 128 -16.42 -4.67 0.42
N TYR A 129 -16.92 -3.51 0.02
CA TYR A 129 -17.86 -2.70 0.81
C TYR A 129 -18.93 -2.01 -0.04
N ARG A 130 -20.01 -1.56 0.60
CA ARG A 130 -21.06 -0.75 -0.05
C ARG A 130 -20.69 0.73 -0.05
N LYS A 131 -20.72 1.35 -1.23
CA LYS A 131 -20.60 2.79 -1.41
C LYS A 131 -21.90 3.49 -1.00
N ALA A 132 -21.83 4.82 -0.87
CA ALA A 132 -22.99 5.65 -0.50
C ALA A 132 -24.13 5.58 -1.54
N ASP A 133 -23.80 5.38 -2.81
CA ASP A 133 -24.77 5.19 -3.90
C ASP A 133 -25.42 3.80 -3.94
N GLY A 134 -25.08 2.93 -2.98
CA GLY A 134 -25.56 1.55 -2.88
C GLY A 134 -24.80 0.54 -3.73
N SER A 135 -23.93 0.99 -4.65
CA SER A 135 -23.06 0.11 -5.42
C SER A 135 -22.01 -0.55 -4.52
N ARG A 136 -21.43 -1.65 -4.99
CA ARG A 136 -20.39 -2.38 -4.27
C ARG A 136 -19.02 -2.02 -4.84
N GLN A 137 -18.12 -1.54 -3.99
CA GLN A 137 -16.69 -1.54 -4.31
C GLN A 137 -16.14 -2.93 -3.97
N ARG A 138 -15.85 -3.74 -4.98
CA ARG A 138 -15.39 -5.12 -4.75
C ARG A 138 -13.99 -5.17 -4.12
N TRP A 139 -13.04 -4.41 -4.67
CA TRP A 139 -11.65 -4.43 -4.25
C TRP A 139 -11.26 -3.11 -3.61
N ALA A 140 -10.76 -3.17 -2.37
CA ALA A 140 -10.20 -2.01 -1.71
C ALA A 140 -9.21 -2.42 -0.62
N LEU A 141 -8.25 -1.55 -0.34
CA LEU A 141 -7.32 -1.68 0.78
C LEU A 141 -7.54 -0.54 1.76
N ALA A 142 -7.36 -0.84 3.05
CA ALA A 142 -7.12 0.17 4.07
C ALA A 142 -5.64 0.12 4.46
N PHE A 143 -5.00 1.27 4.72
CA PHE A 143 -3.60 1.35 5.16
C PHE A 143 -3.38 2.57 6.05
N ILE A 144 -2.27 2.57 6.79
CA ILE A 144 -1.84 3.73 7.58
C ILE A 144 -0.97 4.62 6.70
N GLY A 145 -1.28 5.91 6.68
CA GLY A 145 -0.53 6.94 5.98
C GLY A 145 0.04 7.99 6.94
N ASP A 146 1.33 8.29 6.82
CA ASP A 146 1.95 9.40 7.56
C ASP A 146 1.75 10.72 6.80
N THR A 147 1.00 11.66 7.40
CA THR A 147 0.75 13.03 6.93
C THR A 147 1.30 14.05 7.94
N LEU A 148 1.08 15.34 7.67
CA LEU A 148 1.27 16.43 8.61
C LEU A 148 -0.06 17.02 9.09
N SER A 149 -0.15 17.35 10.39
CA SER A 149 -1.22 18.17 10.97
C SER A 149 -1.21 19.59 10.38
N ALA A 150 -2.23 20.41 10.70
CA ALA A 150 -2.23 21.82 10.32
C ALA A 150 -1.05 22.60 10.91
N ALA A 151 -0.53 22.16 12.06
CA ALA A 151 0.66 22.71 12.71
C ALA A 151 1.99 22.20 12.13
N GLY A 152 1.95 21.30 11.14
CA GLY A 152 3.15 20.71 10.53
C GLY A 152 3.75 19.54 11.31
N GLU A 153 3.05 19.01 12.32
CA GLU A 153 3.50 17.87 13.11
C GLU A 153 3.15 16.55 12.42
N LYS A 154 3.98 15.52 12.59
CA LYS A 154 3.69 14.18 12.07
C LYS A 154 2.36 13.67 12.63
N LEU A 155 1.49 13.20 11.73
CA LEU A 155 0.18 12.67 12.05
C LEU A 155 -0.07 11.41 11.21
N SER A 156 -0.23 10.25 11.86
CA SER A 156 -0.56 9.00 11.17
C SER A 156 -2.08 8.84 11.11
N GLU A 157 -2.64 8.62 9.93
CA GLU A 157 -4.09 8.47 9.70
C GLU A 157 -4.40 7.20 8.91
N VAL A 158 -5.66 6.78 8.93
CA VAL A 158 -6.15 5.68 8.09
C VAL A 158 -6.59 6.24 6.75
N PHE A 159 -6.10 5.60 5.69
CA PHE A 159 -6.50 5.84 4.32
C PHE A 159 -7.10 4.57 3.74
N ILE A 160 -7.91 4.75 2.70
CA ILE A 160 -8.32 3.64 1.86
C ILE A 160 -8.05 3.95 0.40
N VAL A 161 -7.93 2.90 -0.41
CA VAL A 161 -7.88 3.00 -1.87
C VAL A 161 -8.86 2.01 -2.47
N ASP A 162 -9.71 2.51 -3.37
CA ASP A 162 -10.59 1.69 -4.19
C ASP A 162 -9.79 1.19 -5.40
N LEU A 163 -9.90 -0.11 -5.70
CA LEU A 163 -9.16 -0.74 -6.78
C LEU A 163 -10.09 -1.12 -7.95
N PRO A 164 -9.58 -1.23 -9.18
CA PRO A 164 -10.40 -1.62 -10.32
C PRO A 164 -11.04 -3.00 -10.14
N GLU A 165 -12.24 -3.17 -10.70
CA GLU A 165 -12.93 -4.47 -10.70
C GLU A 165 -12.30 -5.44 -11.71
N ASN A 166 -11.96 -4.94 -12.90
CA ASN A 166 -11.35 -5.74 -13.96
C ASN A 166 -9.81 -5.66 -13.91
N ASP A 167 -9.15 -6.79 -14.14
CA ASP A 167 -7.68 -6.88 -14.10
C ASP A 167 -6.99 -5.99 -15.14
N VAL A 168 -7.58 -5.86 -16.33
CA VAL A 168 -7.03 -5.04 -17.41
C VAL A 168 -6.92 -3.55 -17.05
N ASP A 169 -7.76 -3.08 -16.12
CA ASP A 169 -7.75 -1.68 -15.71
C ASP A 169 -6.53 -1.34 -14.82
N TYR A 170 -5.88 -2.34 -14.20
CA TYR A 170 -4.61 -2.15 -13.49
C TYR A 170 -3.45 -1.81 -14.42
N ALA A 171 -3.53 -2.19 -15.71
CA ALA A 171 -2.51 -1.87 -16.71
C ALA A 171 -2.75 -0.55 -17.45
N ARG A 172 -3.74 0.26 -17.02
CA ARG A 172 -4.04 1.57 -17.62
C ARG A 172 -3.30 2.67 -16.88
N ALA A 173 -2.27 3.23 -17.52
CA ALA A 173 -1.56 4.38 -16.99
C ALA A 173 -2.46 5.63 -16.94
N GLY A 174 -2.25 6.47 -15.92
CA GLY A 174 -2.83 7.80 -15.82
C GLY A 174 -1.95 8.85 -16.50
N ALA A 175 -1.81 10.01 -15.84
CA ALA A 175 -0.90 11.07 -16.31
C ALA A 175 0.58 10.69 -16.15
N LEU A 176 0.89 9.80 -15.21
CA LEU A 176 2.23 9.31 -14.91
C LEU A 176 2.35 7.81 -15.21
N PRO A 177 3.55 7.32 -15.56
CA PRO A 177 3.77 5.92 -15.94
C PRO A 177 3.65 4.97 -14.74
N LEU A 178 3.04 3.80 -14.98
CA LEU A 178 2.85 2.74 -13.98
C LEU A 178 4.18 2.20 -13.44
N GLN A 179 5.22 2.21 -14.25
CA GLN A 179 6.58 1.74 -13.93
C GLN A 179 7.47 2.84 -13.34
N GLY A 180 6.95 4.07 -13.26
CA GLY A 180 7.71 5.24 -12.84
C GLY A 180 8.70 5.73 -13.91
N THR A 181 9.51 6.71 -13.53
CA THR A 181 10.60 7.24 -14.37
C THR A 181 11.90 7.18 -13.59
N GLU A 182 13.01 7.55 -14.23
CA GLU A 182 14.26 7.55 -13.49
C GLU A 182 14.22 8.48 -12.27
N SER A 183 13.40 9.55 -12.29
CA SER A 183 13.30 10.55 -11.22
C SER A 183 12.06 10.48 -10.34
N GLU A 184 11.06 9.67 -10.71
CA GLU A 184 9.75 9.59 -10.05
C GLU A 184 9.39 8.15 -9.74
N LEU A 185 8.67 7.95 -8.62
CA LEU A 185 8.15 6.64 -8.23
C LEU A 185 7.14 6.09 -9.26
N PRO A 186 6.91 4.77 -9.29
CA PRO A 186 5.78 4.17 -9.98
C PRO A 186 4.45 4.81 -9.59
N ALA A 187 3.62 5.16 -10.59
CA ALA A 187 2.33 5.81 -10.36
C ALA A 187 1.17 4.79 -10.27
N PRO A 188 0.11 5.08 -9.50
CA PRO A 188 -1.08 4.25 -9.50
C PRO A 188 -1.80 4.18 -10.86
N PRO A 189 -2.58 3.10 -11.10
CA PRO A 189 -3.43 3.02 -12.28
C PRO A 189 -4.44 4.16 -12.40
N LEU A 190 -4.91 4.40 -13.62
CA LEU A 190 -5.87 5.44 -13.93
C LEU A 190 -7.10 5.35 -13.01
N GLY A 191 -7.40 6.45 -12.30
CA GLY A 191 -8.54 6.54 -11.40
C GLY A 191 -8.34 5.92 -10.02
N VAL A 192 -7.22 5.22 -9.79
CA VAL A 192 -6.85 4.69 -8.47
C VAL A 192 -6.26 5.82 -7.64
N ARG A 193 -6.92 6.15 -6.53
CA ARG A 193 -6.48 7.22 -5.64
C ARG A 193 -6.84 6.90 -4.20
N GLN A 194 -5.89 7.14 -3.30
CA GLN A 194 -6.13 7.01 -1.87
C GLN A 194 -6.96 8.18 -1.32
N ARG A 195 -7.78 7.90 -0.32
CA ARG A 195 -8.58 8.88 0.43
C ARG A 195 -8.42 8.67 1.92
N ARG A 196 -8.29 9.76 2.67
CA ARG A 196 -8.24 9.73 4.13
C ARG A 196 -9.63 9.42 4.69
N VAL A 197 -9.71 8.57 5.71
CA VAL A 197 -10.99 8.20 6.37
C VAL A 197 -11.02 8.53 7.86
N THR A 198 -9.90 8.96 8.44
CA THR A 198 -9.82 9.42 9.84
C THR A 198 -9.20 10.82 9.89
N PHE A 199 -9.70 11.65 10.81
CA PHE A 199 -9.25 13.04 10.99
C PHE A 199 -9.08 13.27 12.49
N THR A 200 -7.92 12.93 13.01
CA THR A 200 -7.64 12.85 14.46
C THR A 200 -6.83 14.01 14.99
N GLY A 201 -6.50 15.00 14.14
CA GLY A 201 -5.64 16.14 14.49
C GLY A 201 -6.11 16.96 15.69
N ASP A 202 -7.42 17.04 15.93
CA ASP A 202 -7.98 17.80 17.06
C ASP A 202 -8.07 17.00 18.37
N ARG A 203 -7.61 15.75 18.38
CA ARG A 203 -7.62 14.91 19.60
C ARG A 203 -6.49 15.31 20.53
N ARG A 204 -6.70 15.09 21.84
CA ARG A 204 -5.66 15.26 22.87
C ARG A 204 -4.38 14.47 22.57
N PHE A 205 -4.55 13.25 22.06
CA PHE A 205 -3.48 12.40 21.56
C PHE A 205 -3.81 12.05 20.10
N PRO A 206 -3.34 12.84 19.13
CA PRO A 206 -3.69 12.67 17.74
C PRO A 206 -2.93 11.50 17.12
N GLY A 207 -3.50 10.96 16.04
CA GLY A 207 -2.89 9.92 15.22
C GLY A 207 -3.14 8.48 15.65
N VAL A 208 -3.05 7.59 14.67
CA VAL A 208 -2.99 6.14 14.85
C VAL A 208 -1.75 5.77 15.67
N ALA A 209 -1.90 4.86 16.64
CA ALA A 209 -0.83 4.49 17.55
C ALA A 209 0.27 3.68 16.84
N GLY A 210 1.52 4.17 16.86
CA GLY A 210 2.66 3.42 16.31
C GLY A 210 3.19 2.27 17.17
N ALA A 211 2.80 2.20 18.44
CA ALA A 211 3.29 1.21 19.40
C ALA A 211 2.14 0.69 20.32
N PRO A 212 1.94 -0.63 20.43
CA PRO A 212 2.63 -1.67 19.66
C PRO A 212 2.31 -1.58 18.16
N ARG A 213 3.22 -2.08 17.32
CA ARG A 213 2.97 -2.23 15.88
C ARG A 213 1.73 -3.11 15.70
N HIS A 214 0.80 -2.66 14.88
CA HIS A 214 -0.44 -3.36 14.61
C HIS A 214 -0.85 -3.16 13.15
N TRP A 215 -1.64 -4.09 12.65
CA TRP A 215 -2.27 -3.97 11.33
C TRP A 215 -3.72 -3.54 11.48
N LEU A 216 -4.21 -2.83 10.48
CA LEU A 216 -5.63 -2.56 10.33
C LEU A 216 -6.40 -3.87 10.13
N ARG A 217 -7.64 -3.92 10.64
CA ARG A 217 -8.55 -5.05 10.41
C ARG A 217 -9.89 -4.55 9.94
N SER A 218 -10.35 -5.03 8.78
CA SER A 218 -11.70 -4.77 8.30
C SER A 218 -12.69 -5.74 8.93
N SER A 219 -13.91 -5.28 9.20
CA SER A 219 -15.04 -6.19 9.42
C SER A 219 -15.31 -7.04 8.17
N PRO A 220 -15.87 -8.26 8.30
CA PRO A 220 -16.13 -9.15 7.16
C PRO A 220 -17.06 -8.56 6.09
N ASP A 221 -18.01 -7.70 6.47
CA ASP A 221 -18.92 -7.00 5.57
C ASP A 221 -18.31 -5.72 4.94
N GLY A 222 -17.09 -5.36 5.35
CA GLY A 222 -16.41 -4.16 4.89
C GLY A 222 -17.04 -2.85 5.37
N SER A 223 -17.84 -2.83 6.45
CA SER A 223 -18.42 -1.58 6.95
C SER A 223 -17.50 -0.83 7.93
N GLN A 224 -16.57 -1.53 8.58
CA GLN A 224 -15.75 -1.01 9.67
C GLN A 224 -14.28 -1.30 9.45
N ILE A 225 -13.41 -0.37 9.87
CA ILE A 225 -11.95 -0.56 9.92
C ILE A 225 -11.51 -0.33 11.36
N ALA A 226 -10.89 -1.35 11.94
CA ALA A 226 -10.43 -1.39 13.31
C ALA A 226 -8.92 -1.13 13.40
N PHE A 227 -8.52 -0.24 14.32
CA PHE A 227 -7.13 0.20 14.50
C PHE A 227 -6.88 0.69 15.93
N LEU A 228 -5.61 0.86 16.32
CA LEU A 228 -5.25 1.32 17.65
C LEU A 228 -4.99 2.83 17.67
N MET A 229 -5.50 3.51 18.69
CA MET A 229 -5.16 4.89 19.04
C MET A 229 -4.94 5.02 20.55
N LYS A 230 -4.17 6.02 20.97
CA LYS A 230 -4.07 6.38 22.39
C LYS A 230 -5.43 6.85 22.92
N ASP A 231 -5.77 6.43 24.14
CA ASP A 231 -6.95 6.93 24.83
C ASP A 231 -6.75 8.38 25.34
N ASP A 232 -7.85 9.07 25.63
CA ASP A 232 -7.80 10.45 26.16
C ASP A 232 -7.34 10.51 27.63
N GLY A 233 -7.26 9.34 28.29
CA GLY A 233 -6.82 9.13 29.66
C GLY A 233 -5.30 9.18 29.84
N GLY A 234 -4.51 8.99 28.77
CA GLY A 234 -3.09 9.35 28.73
C GLY A 234 -2.23 8.61 29.76
N GLY A 235 -2.06 7.31 29.63
CA GLY A 235 -0.90 6.65 30.25
C GLY A 235 0.39 7.12 29.56
N GLY A 236 1.40 7.53 30.33
CA GLY A 236 2.67 8.10 29.84
C GLY A 236 3.45 7.22 28.87
N ALA A 237 4.60 7.75 28.40
CA ALA A 237 5.40 7.30 27.25
C ALA A 237 5.92 5.82 27.23
N ALA A 238 5.46 4.96 28.13
CA ALA A 238 5.71 3.52 28.11
C ALA A 238 4.48 2.64 28.46
N GLY A 239 3.27 3.22 28.56
CA GLY A 239 2.09 2.48 29.06
C GLY A 239 0.72 3.11 28.79
N GLY A 240 0.59 3.95 27.75
CA GLY A 240 -0.71 4.47 27.32
C GLY A 240 -1.62 3.36 26.82
N ARG A 241 -2.83 3.24 27.38
CA ARG A 241 -3.80 2.25 26.91
C ARG A 241 -4.21 2.64 25.50
N CYS A 242 -3.91 1.75 24.54
CA CYS A 242 -4.47 1.87 23.20
C CYS A 242 -5.89 1.31 23.20
N ARG A 243 -6.82 2.00 22.54
CA ARG A 243 -8.19 1.51 22.34
C ARG A 243 -8.38 1.12 20.89
N LEU A 244 -9.15 0.06 20.67
CA LEU A 244 -9.68 -0.29 19.36
C LEU A 244 -10.67 0.81 18.94
N MET A 245 -10.31 1.53 17.88
CA MET A 245 -11.16 2.52 17.25
C MET A 245 -11.72 1.94 15.96
N VAL A 246 -12.93 2.39 15.61
CA VAL A 246 -13.61 1.98 14.38
C VAL A 246 -13.87 3.21 13.53
N ALA A 247 -13.29 3.25 12.33
CA ALA A 247 -13.66 4.25 11.33
C ALA A 247 -14.86 3.74 10.54
N SER A 248 -15.95 4.53 10.53
CA SER A 248 -17.03 4.40 9.55
C SER A 248 -16.63 5.15 8.28
N ARG A 249 -16.84 4.54 7.12
CA ARG A 249 -16.51 5.11 5.81
C ARG A 249 -17.53 6.12 5.29
N ALA A 250 -18.52 6.47 6.10
CA ALA A 250 -19.56 7.45 5.77
C ALA A 250 -19.03 8.88 5.91
N ARG A 251 -18.10 9.31 5.05
CA ARG A 251 -17.93 10.69 4.55
C ARG A 251 -17.30 10.66 3.17
#